data_AF-A0A081K6L9-F1
#
_entry.id   AF-A0A081K6L9-F1
#
_cell.length_a   1.000
_cell.length_b   1.000
_cell.length_c   1.000
_cell.angle_alpha   90.00
_cell.angle_beta   90.00
_cell.angle_gamma   90.00
#
_symmetry.space_group_name_H-M   'P 1'
#
loop_
_entity.id
_entity.type
_entity.pdbx_description
1 polymer ?
#
loop_
_entity_poly.entity_id
_entity_poly.type
_entity_poly.pdbx_seq_one_letter_code
_entity_poly.pdbx_strand_id
1 'polypeptide(L)'
;MSDKADLQFYCMISSWLIKMFKLITIVVLSVLLSACMAGSSTSGNWLGKNGGHRKYAGGWQVLRPNQEVLELAKFAAKDFQQDSVLKVTDAKIQNILGTCYMLAFQMSSGQNWQAELYRDPYGKLTLLELLEH
;
A
#
# COMPACT_ATOMS: atom_id res chain seq x y z
N MET A 1 -18.15 57.39 -11.31
CA MET A 1 -16.86 57.28 -10.60
C MET A 1 -17.04 56.35 -9.41
N SER A 2 -17.12 55.03 -9.61
CA SER A 2 -17.17 54.07 -8.50
C SER A 2 -16.85 52.62 -8.91
N ASP A 3 -16.02 52.39 -9.93
CA ASP A 3 -15.74 51.01 -10.41
C ASP A 3 -14.27 50.58 -10.27
N LYS A 4 -13.37 51.52 -9.94
CA LYS A 4 -11.93 51.22 -9.80
C LYS A 4 -11.49 50.84 -8.37
N ALA A 5 -12.30 51.17 -7.36
CA ALA A 5 -11.97 50.87 -5.96
C ALA A 5 -12.30 49.41 -5.58
N ASP A 6 -13.37 48.85 -6.15
CA ASP A 6 -13.81 47.49 -5.82
C ASP A 6 -12.87 46.41 -6.36
N LEU A 7 -12.29 46.60 -7.56
CA LEU A 7 -11.38 45.62 -8.15
C LEU A 7 -10.05 45.47 -7.38
N GLN A 8 -9.57 46.54 -6.76
CA GLN A 8 -8.33 46.54 -5.97
C GLN A 8 -8.50 45.75 -4.66
N PHE A 9 -9.69 45.82 -4.04
CA PHE A 9 -10.00 45.10 -2.80
C PHE A 9 -10.03 43.57 -2.99
N TYR A 10 -10.66 43.08 -4.06
CA TYR A 10 -10.72 41.64 -4.34
C TYR A 10 -9.34 41.02 -4.64
N CYS A 11 -8.44 41.77 -5.27
CA CYS A 11 -7.08 41.30 -5.56
C CYS A 11 -6.21 41.20 -4.30
N MET A 12 -6.36 42.11 -3.33
CA MET A 12 -5.64 42.02 -2.05
C MET A 12 -6.15 40.90 -1.15
N ILE A 13 -7.47 40.68 -1.10
CA ILE A 13 -8.08 39.61 -0.28
C ILE A 13 -7.70 38.22 -0.83
N SER A 14 -7.70 38.04 -2.14
CA SER A 14 -7.32 36.76 -2.77
C SER A 14 -5.84 36.40 -2.56
N SER A 15 -4.93 37.39 -2.65
CA SER A 15 -3.50 37.16 -2.39
C SER A 15 -3.22 36.77 -0.93
N TRP A 16 -3.96 37.34 0.03
CA TRP A 16 -3.86 36.98 1.44
C TRP A 16 -4.41 35.58 1.73
N LEU A 17 -5.56 35.21 1.15
CA LEU A 17 -6.16 33.88 1.32
C LEU A 17 -5.27 32.77 0.75
N ILE A 18 -4.62 33.00 -0.40
CA ILE A 18 -3.69 32.02 -1.01
C ILE A 18 -2.44 31.84 -0.15
N LYS A 19 -1.92 32.91 0.47
CA LYS A 19 -0.77 32.82 1.39
C LYS A 19 -1.11 32.07 2.67
N MET A 20 -2.31 32.28 3.22
CA MET A 20 -2.80 31.58 4.41
C MET A 20 -3.02 30.09 4.14
N PHE A 21 -3.56 29.72 2.97
CA PHE A 21 -3.75 28.32 2.59
C PHE A 21 -2.41 27.57 2.51
N LYS A 22 -1.38 28.16 1.88
CA LYS A 22 -0.05 27.55 1.77
C LYS A 22 0.61 27.30 3.13
N LEU A 23 0.45 28.21 4.09
CA LEU A 23 1.00 28.07 5.44
C LEU A 23 0.34 26.92 6.22
N ILE A 24 -0.98 26.78 6.10
CA ILE A 24 -1.73 25.70 6.78
C ILE A 24 -1.33 24.34 6.21
N THR A 25 -1.15 24.21 4.89
CA THR A 25 -0.75 22.93 4.28
C THR A 25 0.63 22.47 4.74
N ILE A 26 1.59 23.40 4.90
CA ILE A 26 2.95 23.07 5.35
C ILE A 26 2.97 22.60 6.82
N VAL A 27 2.17 23.23 7.68
CA VAL A 27 2.10 22.85 9.11
C VAL A 27 1.41 21.50 9.31
N VAL A 28 0.37 21.19 8.55
CA VAL A 28 -0.28 19.86 8.62
C VAL A 28 0.66 18.76 8.14
N LEU A 29 1.46 19.03 7.10
CA LEU A 29 2.41 18.06 6.55
C LEU A 29 3.56 17.74 7.53
N SER A 30 4.02 18.72 8.33
CA SER A 30 5.11 18.50 9.29
C SER A 30 4.72 17.69 10.52
N VAL A 31 3.46 17.77 10.97
CA VAL A 31 2.96 16.96 12.09
C VAL A 31 2.79 15.49 11.70
N LEU A 32 2.38 15.20 10.46
CA LEU A 32 2.22 13.83 9.96
C LEU A 32 3.55 13.06 9.84
N LEU A 33 4.66 13.74 9.56
CA LEU A 33 5.99 13.12 9.42
C LEU A 33 6.63 12.74 10.77
N SER A 34 6.21 13.34 11.88
CA SER A 34 6.79 13.06 13.22
C SER A 34 6.20 11.83 13.92
N ALA A 35 5.12 11.25 13.39
CA ALA A 35 4.49 10.05 13.96
C ALA A 35 5.18 8.72 13.56
N CYS A 36 6.14 8.74 12.63
CA CYS A 36 6.75 7.52 12.09
C CYS A 36 8.08 7.10 12.75
N MET A 37 8.63 7.85 13.72
CA MET A 37 9.96 7.55 14.30
C MET A 37 9.94 6.95 15.73
N ALA A 38 8.77 6.72 16.32
CA ALA A 38 8.65 6.05 17.61
C ALA A 38 8.33 4.55 17.42
N GLY A 39 9.32 3.77 16.97
CA GLY A 39 9.06 2.36 16.67
C GLY A 39 10.27 1.49 16.38
N SER A 40 11.36 1.60 17.14
CA SER A 40 12.32 0.49 17.20
C SER A 40 13.13 0.50 18.50
N SER A 41 12.97 -0.55 19.31
CA SER A 41 14.04 -1.24 20.07
C SER A 41 13.44 -2.19 21.12
N THR A 42 13.48 -3.51 20.87
CA THR A 42 13.81 -4.49 21.91
C THR A 42 14.33 -5.77 21.25
N SER A 43 15.65 -5.89 21.32
CA SER A 43 16.41 -7.12 21.15
C SER A 43 16.12 -8.04 22.34
N GLY A 44 15.86 -9.32 22.07
CA GLY A 44 15.68 -10.36 23.09
C GLY A 44 15.83 -11.75 22.47
N ASN A 45 16.95 -12.40 22.76
CA ASN A 45 17.35 -13.72 22.26
C ASN A 45 16.67 -14.85 23.07
N TRP A 46 16.23 -15.90 22.35
CA TRP A 46 15.98 -17.32 22.69
C TRP A 46 15.64 -17.74 24.13
N LEU A 47 14.48 -18.40 24.34
CA LEU A 47 14.39 -19.81 24.77
C LEU A 47 12.92 -20.26 25.01
N GLY A 48 12.51 -21.27 24.24
CA GLY A 48 11.53 -22.33 24.52
C GLY A 48 10.26 -22.02 25.33
N LYS A 49 9.10 -22.16 24.68
CA LYS A 49 7.99 -22.97 25.23
C LYS A 49 6.94 -23.28 24.17
N ASN A 50 6.66 -24.57 24.01
CA ASN A 50 5.51 -25.11 23.31
C ASN A 50 4.24 -24.30 23.63
N GLY A 51 3.75 -23.55 22.66
CA GLY A 51 2.50 -22.82 22.74
C GLY A 51 1.76 -23.04 21.44
N GLY A 52 0.69 -23.85 21.49
CA GLY A 52 -0.16 -24.10 20.34
C GLY A 52 -0.54 -22.77 19.68
N HIS A 53 -0.07 -22.57 18.45
CA HIS A 53 -0.43 -21.43 17.65
C HIS A 53 -1.93 -21.48 17.40
N ARG A 54 -2.70 -20.80 18.25
CA ARG A 54 -4.01 -20.30 17.88
C ARG A 54 -3.77 -19.35 16.72
N LYS A 55 -3.93 -19.84 15.50
CA LYS A 55 -4.05 -19.02 14.30
C LYS A 55 -5.22 -18.08 14.56
N TYR A 56 -4.94 -16.82 14.87
CA TYR A 56 -5.98 -15.80 14.92
C TYR A 56 -6.62 -15.75 13.52
N ALA A 57 -7.89 -16.12 13.44
CA ALA A 57 -8.67 -15.96 12.22
C ALA A 57 -8.67 -14.46 11.83
N GLY A 58 -8.30 -14.15 10.59
CA GLY A 58 -8.32 -12.78 10.05
C GLY A 58 -6.99 -12.01 10.08
N GLY A 59 -5.90 -12.53 10.64
CA GLY A 59 -4.58 -11.88 10.54
C GLY A 59 -3.85 -12.19 9.23
N TRP A 60 -3.06 -11.24 8.72
CA TRP A 60 -2.11 -11.50 7.64
C TRP A 60 -1.03 -12.49 8.11
N GLN A 61 -0.81 -13.53 7.32
CA GLN A 61 0.20 -14.55 7.54
C GLN A 61 1.22 -14.48 6.42
N VAL A 62 2.51 -14.52 6.75
CA VAL A 62 3.57 -14.57 5.75
C VAL A 62 3.51 -15.93 5.06
N LEU A 63 3.46 -15.91 3.74
CA LEU A 63 3.42 -17.08 2.88
C LEU A 63 4.78 -17.24 2.20
N ARG A 64 5.36 -18.45 2.24
CA ARG A 64 6.61 -18.69 1.51
C ARG A 64 6.33 -18.70 0.01
N PRO A 65 7.16 -18.01 -0.81
CA PRO A 65 7.06 -18.10 -2.26
C PRO A 65 7.16 -19.57 -2.72
N ASN A 66 6.16 -20.02 -3.46
CA ASN A 66 6.08 -21.35 -4.05
C ASN A 66 5.48 -21.23 -5.47
N GLN A 67 5.32 -22.36 -6.17
CA GLN A 67 4.77 -22.33 -7.54
C GLN A 67 3.36 -21.73 -7.59
N GLU A 68 2.48 -22.03 -6.64
CA GLU A 68 1.12 -21.48 -6.61
C GLU A 68 1.15 -19.94 -6.48
N VAL A 69 1.99 -19.42 -5.61
CA VAL A 69 2.18 -17.97 -5.41
C VAL A 69 2.72 -17.30 -6.67
N LEU A 70 3.61 -17.98 -7.41
CA LEU A 70 4.10 -17.49 -8.69
C LEU A 70 2.97 -17.45 -9.74
N GLU A 71 2.11 -18.46 -9.81
CA GLU A 71 0.95 -18.44 -10.71
C GLU A 71 -0.05 -17.34 -10.35
N LEU A 72 -0.22 -17.02 -9.07
CA LEU A 72 -1.03 -15.88 -8.62
C LEU A 72 -0.44 -14.54 -9.09
N ALA A 73 0.89 -14.37 -9.00
CA ALA A 73 1.56 -13.18 -9.51
C ALA A 73 1.43 -13.07 -11.04
N LYS A 74 1.58 -14.18 -11.77
CA LYS A 74 1.34 -14.22 -13.23
C LYS A 74 -0.10 -13.87 -13.58
N PHE A 75 -1.07 -14.31 -12.79
CA PHE A 75 -2.47 -13.91 -12.98
C PHE A 75 -2.65 -12.41 -12.80
N ALA A 76 -2.02 -11.80 -11.78
CA ALA A 76 -2.06 -10.36 -11.58
C ALA A 76 -1.40 -9.59 -12.73
N ALA A 77 -0.32 -10.14 -13.29
CA ALA A 77 0.43 -9.53 -14.38
C ALA A 77 -0.05 -9.95 -15.80
N LYS A 78 -1.19 -10.62 -15.94
CA LYS A 78 -1.63 -11.19 -17.22
C LYS A 78 -1.85 -10.16 -18.33
N ASP A 79 -2.12 -8.90 -17.96
CA ASP A 79 -2.40 -7.83 -18.92
C ASP A 79 -1.11 -7.16 -19.45
N PHE A 80 0.06 -7.48 -18.88
CA PHE A 80 1.36 -7.02 -19.40
C PHE A 80 1.85 -7.91 -20.54
N GLN A 81 1.58 -7.50 -21.78
CA GLN A 81 1.92 -8.29 -22.97
C GLN A 81 3.42 -8.38 -23.26
N GLN A 82 4.22 -7.43 -22.76
CA GLN A 82 5.65 -7.30 -23.09
C GLN A 82 6.57 -7.64 -21.93
N ASP A 83 6.03 -8.05 -20.78
CA ASP A 83 6.82 -8.30 -19.58
C ASP A 83 6.26 -9.52 -18.84
N SER A 84 7.12 -10.16 -18.05
CA SER A 84 6.79 -11.39 -17.35
C SER A 84 7.24 -11.33 -15.90
N VAL A 85 6.53 -12.04 -15.02
CA VAL A 85 6.93 -12.14 -13.62
C VAL A 85 8.23 -12.95 -13.52
N LEU A 86 9.30 -12.32 -13.05
CA LEU A 86 10.60 -12.95 -12.84
C LEU A 86 10.61 -13.75 -11.53
N LYS A 87 10.17 -13.13 -10.43
CA LYS A 87 10.12 -13.76 -9.10
C LYS A 87 9.14 -13.03 -8.18
N VAL A 88 8.60 -13.77 -7.21
CA VAL A 88 7.86 -13.20 -6.08
C VAL A 88 8.83 -12.94 -4.94
N THR A 89 8.84 -11.70 -4.42
CA THR A 89 9.76 -11.24 -3.38
C THR A 89 9.13 -11.29 -1.99
N ASP A 90 7.83 -11.03 -1.88
CA ASP A 90 7.06 -11.17 -0.64
C ASP A 90 5.64 -11.68 -0.96
N ALA A 91 5.06 -12.43 -0.03
CA ALA A 91 3.69 -12.92 -0.14
C ALA A 91 3.05 -13.02 1.23
N LYS A 92 1.83 -12.52 1.34
CA LYS A 92 1.01 -12.62 2.55
C LYS A 92 -0.38 -13.12 2.20
N ILE A 93 -0.96 -13.87 3.13
CA ILE A 93 -2.29 -14.48 2.99
C ILE A 93 -3.15 -14.10 4.19
N GLN A 94 -4.41 -13.79 3.94
CA GLN A 94 -5.41 -13.53 4.98
C GLN A 94 -6.65 -14.37 4.68
N ASN A 95 -7.02 -15.23 5.64
CA ASN A 95 -8.24 -16.03 5.54
C ASN A 95 -9.42 -15.23 6.13
N ILE A 96 -10.40 -14.92 5.28
CA ILE A 96 -11.64 -14.20 5.61
C ILE A 96 -12.85 -15.05 5.15
N LEU A 97 -13.93 -14.43 4.65
CA LEU A 97 -14.97 -15.12 3.86
C LEU A 97 -14.43 -15.44 2.44
N GLY A 98 -13.33 -16.20 2.38
CA GLY A 98 -12.49 -16.40 1.20
C GLY A 98 -11.02 -16.25 1.57
N THR A 99 -10.17 -15.94 0.60
CA THR A 99 -8.74 -15.75 0.83
C THR A 99 -8.22 -14.53 0.10
N CYS A 100 -7.69 -13.56 0.85
CA CYS A 100 -6.94 -12.45 0.28
C CYS A 100 -5.45 -12.79 0.22
N TYR A 101 -4.80 -12.41 -0.88
CA TYR A 101 -3.37 -12.51 -1.08
C TYR A 101 -2.82 -11.12 -1.36
N MET A 102 -1.70 -10.80 -0.73
CA MET A 102 -0.92 -9.62 -1.04
C MET A 102 0.45 -10.08 -1.49
N LEU A 103 0.80 -9.78 -2.74
CA LEU A 103 2.01 -10.26 -3.40
C LEU A 103 2.88 -9.06 -3.78
N ALA A 104 4.17 -9.15 -3.50
CA ALA A 104 5.17 -8.29 -4.11
C ALA A 104 6.01 -9.14 -5.06
N PHE A 105 6.19 -8.68 -6.30
CA PHE A 105 6.95 -9.42 -7.32
C PHE A 105 7.74 -8.48 -8.20
N GLN A 106 8.83 -9.02 -8.75
CA GLN A 106 9.67 -8.33 -9.71
C GLN A 106 9.35 -8.85 -11.11
N MET A 107 9.19 -7.94 -12.06
CA MET A 107 9.03 -8.25 -13.48
C MET A 107 10.39 -8.43 -14.16
N SER A 108 10.41 -9.00 -15.36
CA SER A 108 11.65 -9.21 -16.13
C SER A 108 12.30 -7.91 -16.59
N SER A 109 11.54 -6.82 -16.69
CA SER A 109 12.07 -5.45 -16.85
C SER A 109 12.89 -4.95 -15.65
N GLY A 110 12.76 -5.60 -14.49
CA GLY A 110 13.36 -5.17 -13.22
C GLY A 110 12.45 -4.32 -12.33
N GLN A 111 11.28 -3.89 -12.84
CA GLN A 111 10.26 -3.17 -12.06
C GLN A 111 9.68 -4.03 -10.95
N ASN A 112 9.36 -3.41 -9.81
CA ASN A 112 8.69 -4.07 -8.69
C ASN A 112 7.21 -3.67 -8.68
N TRP A 113 6.37 -4.66 -8.43
CA TRP A 113 4.94 -4.52 -8.41
C TRP A 113 4.37 -5.15 -7.14
N GLN A 114 3.27 -4.59 -6.68
CA GLN A 114 2.47 -5.14 -5.61
C GLN A 114 1.05 -5.40 -6.11
N ALA A 115 0.52 -6.60 -5.86
CA ALA A 115 -0.84 -6.97 -6.22
C ALA A 115 -1.62 -7.45 -5.01
N GLU A 116 -2.87 -7.03 -4.93
CA GLU A 116 -3.86 -7.60 -4.02
C GLU A 116 -4.88 -8.43 -4.80
N LEU A 117 -5.04 -9.68 -4.38
CA LEU A 117 -5.89 -10.66 -5.03
C LEU A 117 -6.89 -11.24 -4.02
N TYR A 118 -8.11 -11.49 -4.47
CA TYR A 118 -9.11 -12.21 -3.70
C TYR A 118 -9.50 -13.50 -4.41
N ARG A 119 -9.46 -14.62 -3.67
CA ARG A 119 -10.01 -15.91 -4.05
C ARG A 119 -11.31 -16.13 -3.29
N ASP A 120 -12.42 -16.26 -4.02
CA ASP A 120 -13.70 -16.57 -3.42
C ASP A 120 -13.77 -18.04 -2.93
N PRO A 121 -14.77 -18.42 -2.11
CA PRO A 121 -14.93 -19.79 -1.65
C PRO A 121 -15.17 -20.83 -2.76
N TYR A 122 -15.51 -20.39 -3.98
CA TYR A 122 -15.72 -21.23 -5.16
C TYR A 122 -14.45 -21.35 -6.03
N GLY A 123 -13.36 -20.69 -5.64
CA GLY A 123 -12.06 -20.74 -6.31
C GLY A 123 -11.85 -19.68 -7.40
N LYS A 124 -12.78 -18.75 -7.61
CA LYS A 124 -12.61 -17.66 -8.58
C LYS A 124 -11.60 -16.64 -8.04
N LEU A 125 -10.58 -16.35 -8.83
CA LEU A 125 -9.59 -15.31 -8.55
C LEU A 125 -10.02 -13.96 -9.15
N THR A 126 -9.86 -12.91 -8.36
CA THR A 126 -10.13 -11.53 -8.73
C THR A 126 -8.93 -10.67 -8.34
N LEU A 127 -8.42 -9.89 -9.29
CA LEU A 127 -7.45 -8.83 -9.01
C LEU A 127 -8.20 -7.64 -8.41
N LEU A 128 -7.84 -7.27 -7.19
CA LEU A 128 -8.42 -6.14 -6.48
C LEU A 128 -7.64 -4.86 -6.79
N GLU A 129 -6.31 -4.93 -6.65
CA GLU A 129 -5.43 -3.80 -6.84
C GLU A 129 -4.08 -4.26 -7.39
N LEU A 130 -3.46 -3.38 -8.19
CA LEU A 130 -2.13 -3.57 -8.75
C LEU A 130 -1.41 -2.21 -8.75
N LEU A 131 -0.26 -2.14 -8.08
CA LEU A 131 0.52 -0.92 -7.88
C LEU A 131 1.97 -1.13 -8.33
N GLU A 132 2.52 -0.14 -9.02
CA GLU A 132 3.96 -0.05 -9.33
C GLU A 132 4.68 0.61 -8.15
N HIS A 133 5.86 0.11 -7.78
CA HIS A 133 6.54 0.47 -6.54
C HIS A 133 7.97 0.98 -6.72
#